data_AF-A0AAW5LRJ9-F1
#
_entry.id   AF-A0AAW5LRJ9-F1
#
_cell.length_a   1.000
_cell.length_b   1.000
_cell.length_c   1.000
_cell.angle_alpha   90.00
_cell.angle_beta   90.00
_cell.angle_gamma   90.00
#
_symmetry.space_group_name_H-M   'P 1'
#
loop_
_entity.id
_entity.type
_entity.pdbx_description
1 polymer ?
#
loop_
_entity_poly.entity_id
_entity_poly.type
_entity_poly.pdbx_seq_one_letter_code
_entity_poly.pdbx_strand_id
1 'polypeptide(L)' 'MEAMKEVQDTVQRLIDNKEVSAYRINKDIGIAATTIKQIRQGIHDINKLKFETVIALYEYQKSLEK' A
#
# COMPACT_ATOMS: atom_id res chain seq x y z
N MET A 1 -1.73 0.72 -20.33
CA MET A 1 -2.83 1.03 -19.38
C MET A 1 -3.04 -0.11 -18.38
N GLU A 2 -2.98 -1.38 -18.80
CA GLU A 2 -3.14 -2.54 -17.90
C GLU A 2 -2.10 -2.64 -16.77
N ALA A 3 -0.82 -2.35 -17.06
CA ALA A 3 0.24 -2.41 -16.05
C ALA A 3 0.03 -1.44 -14.86
N MET A 4 -0.46 -0.22 -15.12
CA MET A 4 -0.76 0.73 -14.03
C MET A 4 -1.96 0.27 -13.19
N LYS A 5 -2.95 -0.38 -13.83
CA LYS A 5 -4.09 -0.96 -13.14
C LYS A 5 -3.66 -2.12 -12.23
N GLU A 6 -2.75 -2.98 -12.68
CA GLU A 6 -2.20 -4.08 -11.86
C GLU A 6 -1.52 -3.54 -10.59
N VAL A 7 -0.71 -2.47 -10.74
CA VAL A 7 -0.05 -1.83 -9.60
C VAL A 7 -1.07 -1.29 -8.61
N GLN A 8 -2.07 -0.54 -9.09
CA GLN A 8 -3.12 0.03 -8.26
C GLN A 8 -3.91 -1.07 -7.54
N ASP A 9 -4.36 -2.11 -8.24
CA ASP A 9 -5.12 -3.22 -7.67
C ASP A 9 -4.30 -3.98 -6.62
N THR A 10 -3.00 -4.15 -6.85
CA THR A 10 -2.09 -4.81 -5.90
C THR A 10 -1.91 -3.98 -4.63
N VAL A 11 -1.68 -2.68 -4.76
CA VAL A 11 -1.57 -1.79 -3.60
C VAL A 11 -2.91 -1.72 -2.85
N GLN A 12 -4.03 -1.66 -3.56
CA GLN A 12 -5.36 -1.66 -2.94
C GLN A 12 -5.59 -2.93 -2.11
N ARG A 13 -5.21 -4.12 -2.62
CA ARG A 13 -5.28 -5.38 -1.85
C ARG A 13 -4.50 -5.31 -0.53
N LEU A 14 -3.30 -4.73 -0.54
CA LEU A 14 -2.51 -4.54 0.68
C LEU A 14 -3.20 -3.58 1.67
N ILE A 15 -3.73 -2.47 1.16
CA ILE A 15 -4.41 -1.47 1.97
C ILE A 15 -5.66 -2.07 2.63
N ASP A 16 -6.45 -2.85 1.88
CA ASP A 16 -7.69 -3.45 2.38
C ASP A 16 -7.45 -4.67 3.28
N ASN A 17 -6.26 -5.25 3.24
CA ASN A 17 -5.89 -6.40 4.05
C ASN A 17 -5.74 -6.02 5.54
N LYS A 18 -6.72 -6.41 6.35
CA LYS A 18 -6.75 -6.17 7.80
C LYS A 18 -5.74 -7.02 8.59
N GLU A 19 -5.30 -8.16 8.05
CA GLU A 19 -4.28 -9.02 8.67
C GLU A 19 -2.90 -8.37 8.66
N VAL A 20 -2.66 -7.48 7.69
CA VAL A 20 -1.44 -6.69 7.60
C VAL A 20 -1.68 -5.35 8.29
N SER A 21 -1.19 -5.22 9.53
CA SER A 21 -1.37 -3.98 10.28
C SER A 21 -0.55 -2.82 9.69
N ALA A 22 -1.06 -1.60 9.83
CA ALA A 22 -0.32 -0.38 9.45
C ALA A 22 1.02 -0.26 10.19
N TYR A 23 1.10 -0.78 11.42
CA TYR A 23 2.33 -0.85 12.19
C TYR A 23 3.34 -1.80 11.54
N ARG A 24 2.90 -2.98 11.10
CA ARG A 24 3.77 -3.94 10.40
C ARG A 24 4.32 -3.33 9.10
N ILE A 25 3.47 -2.70 8.28
CA ILE A 25 3.90 -2.01 7.06
C ILE A 25 4.97 -0.95 7.38
N ASN A 26 4.76 -0.17 8.44
CA ASN A 26 5.75 0.82 8.86
C ASN A 26 7.07 0.20 9.29
N LYS A 27 7.03 -0.88 10.07
CA LYS A 27 8.21 -1.59 10.54
C LYS A 27 9.00 -2.20 9.39
N ASP A 28 8.30 -2.76 8.40
CA ASP A 28 8.90 -3.56 7.34
C ASP A 28 9.45 -2.69 6.19
N ILE A 29 8.75 -1.60 5.82
CA ILE A 29 9.12 -0.75 4.66
C ILE A 29 9.17 0.76 4.94
N GLY A 30 9.05 1.19 6.20
CA GLY A 30 9.26 2.58 6.61
C GLY A 30 8.12 3.56 6.28
N ILE A 31 7.04 3.12 5.63
CA ILE A 31 5.88 3.99 5.35
C ILE A 31 5.13 4.28 6.64
N ALA A 32 4.85 5.55 6.93
CA ALA A 32 4.20 5.94 8.18
C ALA A 32 2.85 5.22 8.37
N ALA A 33 2.67 4.61 9.55
CA ALA A 33 1.42 3.90 9.88
C ALA A 33 0.19 4.83 9.83
N THR A 34 0.38 6.13 10.10
CA THR A 34 -0.66 7.17 9.95
C THR A 34 -1.11 7.32 8.50
N THR A 35 -0.17 7.33 7.54
CA THR A 35 -0.48 7.37 6.11
C THR A 35 -1.32 6.16 5.71
N ILE A 36 -0.93 4.95 6.10
CA ILE A 36 -1.71 3.73 5.80
C ILE A 36 -3.12 3.81 6.39
N LYS A 37 -3.26 4.27 7.65
CA LYS A 37 -4.57 4.46 8.29
C LYS A 37 -5.44 5.48 7.56
N GLN A 38 -4.87 6.61 7.14
CA GLN A 38 -5.59 7.64 6.40
C GLN A 38 -6.06 7.14 5.03
N ILE A 39 -5.26 6.32 4.34
CA ILE A 39 -5.69 5.67 3.10
C ILE A 39 -6.85 4.72 3.37
N ARG A 40 -6.75 3.85 4.38
CA ARG A 40 -7.84 2.92 4.79
C ARG A 40 -9.14 3.63 5.18
N GLN A 41 -9.03 4.85 5.70
CA GLN A 41 -10.17 5.68 6.07
C GLN A 41 -10.75 6.46 4.88
N GLY A 42 -10.18 6.35 3.68
CA GLY A 42 -10.60 7.10 2.49
C GLY A 42 -10.23 8.58 2.53
N ILE A 43 -9.39 9.02 3.47
CA ILE A 43 -8.92 10.41 3.57
C ILE A 43 -7.86 10.67 2.47
N HIS A 44 -6.98 9.71 2.22
CA HIS A 44 -5.95 9.80 1.19
C HIS A 44 -6.23 8.82 0.05
N ASP A 45 -6.14 9.32 -1.18
CA ASP A 45 -6.24 8.52 -2.39
C ASP A 45 -4.87 7.92 -2.75
N ILE A 46 -4.84 6.60 -2.97
CA ILE A 46 -3.63 5.85 -3.38
C ILE A 46 -3.05 6.44 -4.66
N ASN A 47 -3.88 6.94 -5.57
CA ASN A 47 -3.47 7.54 -6.84
C ASN A 47 -2.77 8.89 -6.69
N LYS A 48 -2.85 9.49 -5.49
CA LYS A 48 -2.19 10.77 -5.16
C LYS A 48 -0.94 10.58 -4.31
N LEU A 49 -0.57 9.34 -4.01
CA LEU A 49 0.67 9.05 -3.32
C LEU A 49 1.87 9.34 -4.23
N LYS A 50 3.01 9.62 -3.61
CA LYS A 50 4.27 9.68 -4.35
C LYS A 50 4.54 8.32 -5.00
N PHE A 51 5.08 8.34 -6.21
CA PHE A 51 5.39 7.14 -6.97
C PHE A 51 6.27 6.15 -6.18
N GLU A 52 7.29 6.65 -5.46
CA GLU A 52 8.15 5.86 -4.58
C GLU A 52 7.36 5.07 -3.52
N THR A 53 6.31 5.67 -2.96
CA THR A 53 5.45 5.05 -1.95
C THR A 53 4.59 3.95 -2.56
N VAL A 54 4.06 4.18 -3.76
CA VAL A 54 3.26 3.19 -4.50
C VAL A 54 4.11 1.96 -4.83
N ILE A 55 5.35 2.15 -5.30
CA ILE A 55 6.27 1.05 -5.61
C ILE A 55 6.60 0.24 -4.36
N ALA A 56 6.96 0.90 -3.25
CA ALA A 56 7.27 0.19 -2.00
C ALA A 56 6.08 -0.64 -1.48
N LEU A 57 4.85 -0.12 -1.58
CA LEU A 57 3.63 -0.86 -1.23
C LEU A 57 3.38 -2.04 -2.17
N TYR A 58 3.61 -1.86 -3.47
CA TYR A 58 3.45 -2.93 -4.48
C TYR A 58 4.43 -4.08 -4.22
N GLU A 59 5.72 -3.79 -4.08
CA GLU A 59 6.75 -4.79 -3.83
C GLU A 59 6.52 -5.54 -2.51
N TYR A 60 6.10 -4.81 -1.48
CA TYR A 60 5.76 -5.42 -0.21
C TYR A 60 4.58 -6.38 -0.33
N GLN A 61 3.50 -6.01 -1.03
CA GLN A 61 2.39 -6.94 -1.29
C GLN A 61 2.86 -8.19 -2.04
N LYS A 62 3.68 -8.04 -3.09
CA LYS A 62 4.24 -9.17 -3.84
C LYS A 62 5.13 -10.06 -2.97
N SER A 63 5.81 -9.51 -1.95
CA SER A 63 6.60 -10.30 -0.99
C SER A 63 5.76 -11.13 -0.03
N LEU A 64 4.49 -10.74 0.22
CA LEU A 64 3.56 -11.49 1.07
C LEU A 64 2.87 -12.64 0.32
N GLU A 65 2.92 -12.65 -1.01
CA GLU A 65 2.32 -13.68 -1.88
C GLU A 65 3.28 -14.84 -2.18
N LYS A 66 4.54 -14.75 -1.71
CA LYS A 66 5.56 -15.80 -1.82
C LYS A 66 5.51 -16.73 -0.62
#